data_AF-A0A6H1ZEJ8-F1
#
_entry.id   AF-A0A6H1ZEJ8-F1
#
_cell.length_a   1.000
_cell.length_b   1.000
_cell.length_c   1.000
_cell.angle_alpha   90.00
_cell.angle_beta   90.00
_cell.angle_gamma   90.00
#
_symmetry.space_group_name_H-M   'P 1'
#
loop_
_entity.id
_entity.type
_entity.pdbx_description
1 polymer ?
#
loop_
_entity_poly.entity_id
_entity_poly.type
_entity_poly.pdbx_seq_one_letter_code
_entity_poly.pdbx_strand_id
1 'polypeptide(L)'
;MTQHIKAERIRQQNAARQQARRDRRQLRREQVGAEKIKFEIYGGTRRDLDAMQQIGGYTETGEAITLAIRYMAAMARRDPAAFAEAMNPRNPL
;
A
#
# COMPACT_ATOMS: atom_id res chain seq x y z
N MET A 1 -44.71 0.71 -8.95
CA MET A 1 -43.88 -0.46 -8.51
C MET A 1 -42.53 -0.58 -9.24
N THR A 2 -42.07 0.39 -10.04
CA THR A 2 -40.99 0.19 -11.03
C THR A 2 -39.61 0.74 -10.62
N GLN A 3 -39.55 1.73 -9.72
CA GLN A 3 -38.28 2.35 -9.31
C GLN A 3 -37.53 1.53 -8.23
N HIS A 4 -38.26 0.94 -7.28
CA HIS A 4 -37.66 0.11 -6.21
C HIS A 4 -36.92 -1.11 -6.78
N ILE A 5 -37.49 -1.78 -7.79
CA ILE A 5 -36.88 -2.95 -8.45
C ILE A 5 -35.58 -2.56 -9.19
N LYS A 6 -35.54 -1.38 -9.82
CA LYS A 6 -34.31 -0.86 -10.48
C LYS A 6 -33.23 -0.54 -9.45
N ALA A 7 -33.57 0.15 -8.35
CA ALA A 7 -32.61 0.50 -7.31
C ALA A 7 -32.02 -0.73 -6.60
N GLU A 8 -32.82 -1.77 -6.42
CA GLU A 8 -32.39 -3.04 -5.83
C GLU A 8 -31.47 -3.84 -6.76
N ARG A 9 -31.80 -3.88 -8.06
CA ARG A 9 -30.92 -4.48 -9.09
C ARG A 9 -29.56 -3.78 -9.19
N ILE A 10 -29.54 -2.44 -9.11
CA ILE A 10 -28.29 -1.66 -9.10
C ILE A 10 -27.46 -1.98 -7.85
N ARG A 11 -28.10 -2.06 -6.67
CA ARG A 11 -27.41 -2.45 -5.42
C ARG A 11 -26.79 -3.85 -5.54
N GLN A 12 -27.52 -4.82 -6.06
CA GLN A 12 -27.02 -6.18 -6.27
C GLN A 12 -25.84 -6.20 -7.27
N GLN A 13 -25.92 -5.47 -8.37
CA GLN A 13 -24.81 -5.36 -9.33
C GLN A 13 -23.57 -4.71 -8.71
N ASN A 14 -23.74 -3.64 -7.93
CA ASN A 14 -22.62 -2.96 -7.28
C ASN A 14 -21.97 -3.86 -6.21
N ALA A 15 -22.77 -4.59 -5.44
CA ALA A 15 -22.27 -5.59 -4.49
C ALA A 15 -21.46 -6.69 -5.19
N ALA A 16 -21.98 -7.25 -6.29
CA ALA A 16 -21.28 -8.25 -7.09
C ALA A 16 -19.96 -7.72 -7.69
N ARG A 17 -19.96 -6.50 -8.22
CA ARG A 17 -18.74 -5.84 -8.73
C ARG A 17 -17.70 -5.65 -7.62
N GLN A 18 -18.14 -5.24 -6.45
CA GLN A 18 -17.26 -5.03 -5.31
C GLN A 18 -16.70 -6.36 -4.79
N GLN A 19 -17.50 -7.42 -4.75
CA GLN A 19 -17.04 -8.75 -4.38
C GLN A 19 -16.01 -9.27 -5.39
N ALA A 20 -16.31 -9.23 -6.70
CA ALA A 20 -15.38 -9.62 -7.74
C ALA A 20 -14.05 -8.83 -7.69
N ARG A 21 -14.10 -7.54 -7.31
CA ARG A 21 -12.89 -6.73 -7.10
C ARG A 21 -12.08 -7.22 -5.88
N ARG A 22 -12.75 -7.60 -4.79
CA ARG A 22 -12.12 -8.16 -3.59
C ARG A 22 -11.49 -9.51 -3.89
N ASP A 23 -12.20 -10.39 -4.59
CA ASP A 23 -11.74 -11.72 -4.97
C ASP A 23 -10.49 -11.63 -5.87
N ARG A 24 -10.50 -10.75 -6.89
CA ARG A 24 -9.30 -10.50 -7.72
C ARG A 24 -8.11 -9.99 -6.92
N ARG A 25 -8.34 -9.10 -5.96
CA ARG A 25 -7.27 -8.61 -5.06
C ARG A 25 -6.76 -9.70 -4.15
N GLN A 26 -7.65 -10.56 -3.63
CA GLN A 26 -7.29 -11.69 -2.79
C GLN A 26 -6.47 -12.72 -3.57
N LEU A 27 -6.93 -13.13 -4.75
CA LEU A 27 -6.21 -14.06 -5.62
C LEU A 27 -4.81 -13.52 -5.97
N ARG A 28 -4.71 -12.23 -6.34
CA ARG A 28 -3.41 -11.60 -6.61
C ARG A 28 -2.52 -11.58 -5.37
N ARG A 29 -3.08 -11.36 -4.19
CA ARG A 29 -2.33 -11.40 -2.91
C ARG A 29 -1.81 -12.79 -2.60
N GLU A 30 -2.64 -13.81 -2.77
CA GLU A 30 -2.25 -15.22 -2.57
C GLU A 30 -1.16 -15.62 -3.55
N GLN A 31 -1.30 -15.28 -4.83
CA GLN A 31 -0.30 -15.58 -5.87
C GLN A 31 1.08 -14.97 -5.61
N VAL A 32 1.14 -13.78 -5.00
CA VAL A 32 2.42 -13.09 -4.72
C VAL A 32 2.93 -13.33 -3.30
N GLY A 33 2.29 -14.22 -2.53
CA GLY A 33 2.66 -14.48 -1.14
C GLY A 33 2.53 -13.25 -0.25
N ALA A 34 1.49 -12.43 -0.47
CA ALA A 34 1.33 -11.17 0.24
C ALA A 34 1.03 -11.39 1.73
N GLU A 35 1.90 -10.87 2.59
CA GLU A 35 1.71 -10.84 4.03
C GLU A 35 1.26 -9.47 4.52
N LYS A 36 0.48 -9.44 5.61
CA LYS A 36 0.08 -8.20 6.27
C LYS A 36 0.91 -7.97 7.52
N ILE A 37 1.55 -6.82 7.59
CA ILE A 37 2.23 -6.34 8.80
C ILE A 37 1.41 -5.18 9.37
N LYS A 38 1.11 -5.22 10.66
CA LYS A 38 0.47 -4.12 11.40
C LYS A 38 1.51 -3.42 12.26
N PHE A 39 1.61 -2.10 12.15
CA PHE A 39 2.44 -1.28 13.02
C PHE A 39 1.79 0.09 13.22
N GLU A 40 2.12 0.72 14.33
CA GLU A 40 1.71 2.08 14.65
C GLU A 40 2.71 3.08 14.07
N ILE A 41 2.22 4.18 13.51
CA ILE A 41 3.03 5.28 12.99
C ILE A 41 2.55 6.59 13.58
N TYR A 42 3.48 7.52 13.78
CA TYR A 42 3.17 8.87 14.23
C TYR A 42 2.88 9.80 13.04
N GLY A 43 2.32 10.97 13.33
CA GLY A 43 1.87 11.93 12.32
C GLY A 43 2.97 12.39 11.34
N GLY A 44 4.23 12.47 11.78
CA GLY A 44 5.37 12.75 10.90
C GLY A 44 5.49 11.72 9.78
N THR A 45 5.65 10.46 10.15
CA THR A 45 5.73 9.34 9.21
C THR A 45 4.52 9.26 8.28
N ARG A 46 3.31 9.60 8.75
CA ARG A 46 2.14 9.62 7.86
C ARG A 46 2.29 10.64 6.73
N ARG A 47 2.77 11.84 7.03
CA ARG A 47 2.99 12.89 6.02
C ARG A 47 4.08 12.48 5.02
N ASP A 48 5.13 11.82 5.49
CA ASP A 48 6.19 11.33 4.61
C ASP A 48 5.65 10.28 3.64
N LEU A 49 4.81 9.37 4.13
CA LEU A 49 4.15 8.36 3.29
C LEU A 49 3.21 8.98 2.25
N ASP A 50 2.50 10.06 2.60
CA ASP A 50 1.67 10.82 1.66
C ASP A 50 2.53 11.49 0.58
N ALA A 51 3.65 12.10 0.97
CA ALA A 51 4.59 12.72 0.04
C ALA A 51 5.20 11.68 -0.91
N MET A 52 5.65 10.54 -0.39
CA MET A 52 6.17 9.43 -1.19
C MET A 52 5.14 8.89 -2.18
N GLN A 53 3.88 8.77 -1.74
CA GLN A 53 2.78 8.34 -2.61
C GLN A 53 2.56 9.32 -3.77
N GLN A 54 2.50 10.63 -3.45
CA GLN A 54 2.26 11.68 -4.45
C GLN A 54 3.42 11.80 -5.44
N ILE A 55 4.66 11.87 -4.96
CA ILE A 55 5.87 12.04 -5.78
C ILE A 55 6.08 10.83 -6.70
N GLY A 56 5.84 9.62 -6.18
CA GLY A 56 5.97 8.39 -6.96
C GLY A 56 4.78 8.07 -7.87
N GLY A 57 3.69 8.83 -7.81
CA GLY A 57 2.49 8.58 -8.61
C GLY A 57 1.77 7.27 -8.25
N TYR A 58 1.92 6.79 -7.01
CA TYR A 58 1.38 5.50 -6.59
C TYR A 58 -0.10 5.58 -6.21
N THR A 59 -0.87 4.57 -6.62
CA THR A 59 -2.30 4.51 -6.27
C THR A 59 -2.53 4.07 -4.83
N GLU A 60 -1.61 3.29 -4.26
CA GLU A 60 -1.71 2.77 -2.89
C GLU A 60 -0.41 3.07 -2.13
N THR A 61 -0.51 3.63 -0.90
CA THR A 61 0.66 3.90 -0.03
C THR A 61 1.54 2.66 0.18
N GLY A 62 0.93 1.46 0.19
CA GLY A 62 1.66 0.19 0.35
C GLY A 62 2.65 -0.10 -0.76
N GLU A 63 2.43 0.42 -1.97
CA GLU A 63 3.37 0.30 -3.09
C GLU A 63 4.64 1.14 -2.83
N ALA A 64 4.45 2.39 -2.38
CA ALA A 64 5.54 3.28 -1.97
C ALA A 64 6.40 2.65 -0.87
N ILE A 65 5.77 2.11 0.16
CA ILE A 65 6.44 1.43 1.29
C ILE A 65 7.22 0.21 0.79
N THR A 66 6.59 -0.61 -0.05
CA THR A 66 7.22 -1.83 -0.58
C THR A 66 8.48 -1.50 -1.36
N LEU A 67 8.43 -0.49 -2.25
CA LEU A 67 9.58 -0.08 -3.04
C LEU A 67 10.69 0.55 -2.18
N ALA A 68 10.33 1.39 -1.21
CA ALA A 68 11.29 1.97 -0.27
C ALA A 68 12.03 0.89 0.55
N ILE A 69 11.29 -0.08 1.11
CA ILE A 69 11.89 -1.20 1.85
C ILE A 69 12.81 -2.02 0.95
N ARG A 70 12.39 -2.34 -0.28
CA ARG A 70 13.22 -3.09 -1.23
C ARG A 70 14.50 -2.36 -1.60
N TYR A 71 14.42 -1.04 -1.79
CA TYR A 71 15.57 -0.19 -2.06
C TYR A 71 16.54 -0.19 -0.87
N MET A 72 16.04 0.06 0.34
CA MET A 72 16.86 0.06 1.55
C MET A 72 17.50 -1.30 1.84
N ALA A 73 16.76 -2.40 1.63
CA ALA A 73 17.31 -3.74 1.76
C ALA A 73 18.37 -4.06 0.70
N ALA A 74 18.21 -3.56 -0.54
CA ALA A 74 19.24 -3.68 -1.57
C ALA A 74 20.49 -2.86 -1.23
N MET A 75 20.31 -1.65 -0.69
CA MET A 75 21.41 -0.83 -0.17
C MET A 75 22.15 -1.57 0.95
N ALA A 76 21.45 -2.07 1.96
CA ALA A 76 22.07 -2.81 3.07
C ALA A 76 22.91 -4.01 2.62
N ARG A 77 22.47 -4.73 1.57
CA ARG A 77 23.24 -5.86 1.02
C ARG A 77 24.46 -5.44 0.19
N ARG A 78 24.34 -4.33 -0.55
CA ARG A 78 25.41 -3.85 -1.45
C ARG A 78 26.45 -3.02 -0.72
N ASP A 79 26.00 -2.18 0.20
CA ASP A 79 26.78 -1.21 0.95
C ASP A 79 26.18 -1.04 2.37
N PRO A 80 26.61 -1.89 3.32
CA PRO A 80 26.11 -1.83 4.69
C PRO A 80 26.42 -0.50 5.40
N ALA A 81 27.54 0.15 5.05
CA ALA A 81 27.94 1.41 5.68
C ALA A 81 27.04 2.56 5.23
N ALA A 82 26.73 2.64 3.93
CA ALA A 82 25.77 3.62 3.42
C ALA A 82 24.37 3.42 4.03
N PHE A 83 23.93 2.17 4.20
CA PHE A 83 22.67 1.90 4.90
C PHE A 83 22.70 2.36 6.36
N ALA A 84 23.78 2.07 7.09
CA ALA A 84 23.93 2.49 8.49
C ALA A 84 23.89 4.02 8.64
N GLU A 85 24.53 4.74 7.73
CA GLU A 85 24.51 6.19 7.70
C GLU A 85 23.13 6.76 7.35
N ALA A 86 22.47 6.19 6.34
CA ALA A 86 21.11 6.59 5.96
C ALA A 86 20.07 6.35 7.07
N MET A 87 20.28 5.33 7.90
CA MET A 87 19.40 4.98 9.04
C MET A 87 19.87 5.58 10.37
N ASN A 88 20.87 6.46 10.36
CA ASN A 88 21.39 7.08 11.57
C ASN A 88 20.35 8.06 12.15
N PRO A 89 19.82 7.83 13.36
CA PRO A 89 18.77 8.67 13.95
C PRO A 89 19.23 10.08 14.32
N ARG A 90 20.55 10.35 14.25
CA ARG A 90 21.13 11.68 14.46
C ARG A 90 21.23 12.49 13.16
N ASN A 91 20.94 11.89 12.02
CA ASN A 91 20.88 12.60 10.76
C ASN A 91 19.60 13.46 10.75
N PRO A 92 19.68 14.77 10.50
CA PRO A 92 18.48 15.58 10.37
C PRO A 92 17.65 15.08 9.16
N LEU A 93 16.46 14.55 9.44
CA LEU A 93 15.44 14.19 8.45
C LEU A 93 14.68 15.44 7.99
#